data_AF-A0A1B7MYI3-F1
#
_entry.id   AF-A0A1B7MYI3-F1
#
_cell.length_a   1.000
_cell.length_b   1.000
_cell.length_c   1.000
_cell.angle_alpha   90.00
_cell.angle_beta   90.00
_cell.angle_gamma   90.00
#
_symmetry.space_group_name_H-M   'P 1'
#
loop_
_entity.id
_entity.type
_entity.pdbx_description
1 polymer ?
#
loop_
_entity_poly.entity_id
_entity_poly.type
_entity_poly.pdbx_seq_one_letter_code
_entity_poly.pdbx_strand_id
1 'polypeptide(L)'
;MDQNIDAILTERQEQLNAVLRNIPALDTVMNKIQNTCQQLVKDQHIVHSMNLHRGYKSALWRLPVEILNQIFVHCLPETDHWRISPEEAPILLTKICRQWREVVVNMPSLW
;
A
#
# COMPACT_ATOMS: atom_id res chain seq x y z
N MET A 1 36.88 50.03 -36.96
CA MET A 1 36.83 49.17 -35.75
C MET A 1 35.38 48.99 -35.28
N ASP A 2 34.55 50.04 -35.30
CA ASP A 2 33.15 49.98 -34.83
C ASP A 2 32.26 48.93 -35.51
N GLN A 3 32.36 48.75 -36.84
CA GLN A 3 31.58 47.73 -37.57
C GLN A 3 31.86 46.28 -37.11
N ASN A 4 33.05 46.01 -36.58
CA ASN A 4 33.42 44.67 -36.10
C ASN A 4 32.82 44.39 -34.71
N ILE A 5 32.68 45.44 -33.89
CA ILE A 5 32.08 45.34 -32.56
C ILE A 5 30.58 45.09 -32.67
N ASP A 6 29.89 45.81 -33.56
CA ASP A 6 28.45 45.60 -33.82
C ASP A 6 28.15 44.20 -34.37
N ALA A 7 28.99 43.68 -35.27
CA ALA A 7 28.84 42.32 -35.79
C ALA A 7 28.93 41.28 -34.67
N ILE A 8 29.92 41.41 -33.77
CA ILE A 8 30.09 40.52 -32.63
C ILE A 8 28.92 40.63 -31.65
N LEU A 9 28.44 41.84 -31.36
CA LEU A 9 27.29 42.05 -30.47
C LEU A 9 26.02 41.42 -31.04
N THR A 10 25.82 41.52 -32.36
CA THR A 10 24.65 40.95 -33.04
C THR A 10 24.68 39.42 -33.00
N GLU A 11 25.85 38.82 -33.27
CA GLU A 11 26.04 37.37 -33.18
C GLU A 11 25.79 36.85 -31.75
N ARG A 12 26.28 37.56 -30.74
CA ARG A 12 26.02 37.19 -29.33
C ARG A 12 24.56 37.33 -28.95
N GLN A 13 23.87 38.35 -29.45
CA GLN A 13 22.44 38.54 -29.22
C GLN A 13 21.61 37.42 -29.86
N GLU A 14 21.97 36.98 -31.07
CA GLU A 14 21.33 35.82 -31.70
C GLU A 14 21.55 34.51 -30.94
N GLN A 15 22.78 34.28 -30.46
CA GLN A 15 23.10 33.12 -29.61
C GLN A 15 22.28 33.13 -28.31
N LEU A 16 22.19 34.28 -27.65
CA LEU A 16 21.37 34.45 -26.44
C LEU A 16 19.89 34.15 -26.73
N ASN A 17 19.35 34.71 -27.83
CA ASN A 17 17.97 34.48 -28.25
C ASN A 17 17.70 33.02 -28.63
N ALA A 18 18.68 32.31 -29.19
CA ALA A 18 18.58 30.88 -29.48
C ALA A 18 18.51 30.05 -28.19
N VAL A 19 19.36 30.35 -27.20
CA VAL A 19 19.36 29.65 -25.90
C VAL A 19 18.10 29.95 -25.10
N LEU A 20 17.66 31.21 -25.05
CA LEU A 20 16.43 31.63 -24.36
C LEU A 20 15.19 30.93 -24.90
N ARG A 21 15.16 30.58 -26.19
CA ARG A 21 14.05 29.81 -26.80
C ARG A 21 13.98 28.36 -26.31
N ASN A 22 15.07 27.79 -25.83
CA ASN A 22 15.11 26.39 -25.37
C ASN A 22 14.70 26.23 -23.90
N ILE A 23 14.91 27.25 -23.07
CA ILE A 23 14.59 27.21 -21.63
C ILE A 23 13.13 26.82 -21.35
N PRO A 24 12.10 27.40 -22.02
CA PRO A 24 10.71 27.04 -21.77
C PRO A 24 10.37 25.58 -22.08
N ALA A 25 11.03 25.01 -23.09
CA ALA A 25 10.84 23.60 -23.46
C ALA A 25 11.40 22.68 -22.36
N LEU A 26 12.56 23.02 -21.78
CA LEU A 26 13.14 22.28 -20.65
C LEU A 26 12.28 22.43 -19.38
N ASP A 27 11.78 23.64 -19.09
CA ASP A 27 10.86 23.87 -17.97
C ASP A 27 9.58 23.04 -18.11
N THR A 28 9.07 22.91 -19.32
CA THR A 28 7.90 22.07 -19.58
C THR A 28 8.17 20.59 -19.25
N VAL A 29 9.34 20.07 -19.62
CA VAL A 29 9.74 18.69 -19.31
C VAL A 29 9.91 18.52 -17.80
N MET A 30 10.60 19.45 -17.13
CA MET A 30 10.82 19.42 -15.70
C MET A 30 9.51 19.47 -14.91
N ASN A 31 8.57 20.34 -15.30
CA ASN A 31 7.23 20.40 -14.71
C ASN A 31 6.44 19.11 -14.92
N LYS A 32 6.54 18.49 -16.11
CA LYS A 32 5.90 17.19 -16.37
C LYS A 32 6.46 16.10 -15.46
N ILE A 33 7.79 15.98 -15.38
CA ILE A 33 8.46 15.00 -14.50
C ILE A 33 8.02 15.22 -13.05
N GLN A 34 8.02 16.47 -12.59
CA GLN A 34 7.64 16.80 -11.22
C GLN A 34 6.18 16.41 -10.93
N ASN A 35 5.26 16.71 -11.85
CA ASN A 35 3.85 16.32 -11.72
C ASN A 35 3.68 14.79 -11.70
N THR A 36 4.40 14.06 -12.56
CA THR A 36 4.35 12.59 -12.57
C THR A 36 4.90 12.00 -11.28
N CYS A 37 6.04 12.50 -10.78
CA CYS A 37 6.59 12.08 -9.50
C CYS A 37 5.63 12.34 -8.34
N GLN A 38 4.99 13.52 -8.30
CA GLN A 38 3.99 13.84 -7.30
C GLN A 38 2.78 12.92 -7.36
N GLN A 39 2.33 12.55 -8.56
CA GLN A 39 1.24 11.60 -8.74
C GLN A 39 1.62 10.19 -8.24
N LEU A 40 2.82 9.70 -8.60
CA LEU A 40 3.31 8.40 -8.16
C LEU A 40 3.44 8.29 -6.64
N VAL A 41 3.90 9.37 -5.97
CA VAL A 41 3.97 9.41 -4.49
C VAL A 41 2.57 9.30 -3.87
N LYS A 42 1.56 9.98 -4.43
CA LYS A 42 0.16 9.86 -3.97
C LYS A 42 -0.36 8.43 -4.12
N ASP A 43 -0.12 7.82 -5.28
CA ASP A 43 -0.57 6.45 -5.56
C ASP A 43 0.17 5.42 -4.68
N GLN A 44 1.42 5.69 -4.32
CA GLN A 44 2.22 4.84 -3.43
C GLN A 44 1.60 4.69 -2.03
N HIS A 45 0.92 5.71 -1.49
CA HIS A 45 0.22 5.59 -0.20
C HIS A 45 -0.93 4.58 -0.24
N ILE A 46 -1.63 4.51 -1.37
CA ILE A 46 -2.73 3.56 -1.58
C ILE A 46 -2.14 2.14 -1.64
N VAL A 47 -1.09 1.94 -2.44
CA VAL A 47 -0.41 0.64 -2.56
C VAL A 47 0.19 0.19 -1.22
N HIS A 48 0.79 1.12 -0.46
CA HIS A 48 1.38 0.80 0.83
C HIS A 48 0.35 0.38 1.88
N SER A 49 -0.79 1.10 1.98
CA SER A 49 -1.87 0.71 2.90
C SER A 49 -2.46 -0.66 2.53
N MET A 50 -2.67 -0.93 1.25
CA MET A 50 -3.13 -2.25 0.78
C MET A 50 -2.14 -3.38 1.09
N ASN A 51 -0.84 -3.14 0.92
CA ASN A 51 0.22 -4.11 1.24
C ASN A 51 0.33 -4.37 2.75
N LEU A 52 0.15 -3.35 3.58
CA LEU A 52 0.09 -3.52 5.04
C LEU A 52 -1.06 -4.48 5.42
N HIS A 53 -2.26 -4.28 4.85
CA HIS A 53 -3.40 -5.17 5.07
C HIS A 53 -3.15 -6.60 4.54
N ARG A 54 -2.38 -6.77 3.45
CA ARG A 54 -1.96 -8.09 2.95
C ARG A 54 -1.00 -8.78 3.92
N GLY A 55 -0.10 -8.04 4.57
CA GLY A 55 0.80 -8.54 5.61
C GLY A 55 0.04 -9.06 6.84
N TYR A 56 -0.96 -8.33 7.31
CA TYR A 56 -1.82 -8.75 8.44
C TYR A 56 -2.62 -10.01 8.13
N LYS A 57 -3.21 -10.11 6.92
CA LYS A 57 -3.85 -11.35 6.46
C LYS A 57 -2.86 -12.52 6.48
N SER A 58 -1.63 -12.30 5.99
CA SER A 58 -0.58 -13.32 6.02
C SER A 58 -0.21 -13.76 7.45
N ALA A 59 -0.09 -12.84 8.42
CA ALA A 59 0.26 -13.20 9.79
C ALA A 59 -0.83 -14.05 10.47
N LEU A 60 -2.11 -13.67 10.36
CA LEU A 60 -3.22 -14.45 10.91
C LEU A 60 -3.39 -15.82 10.23
N TRP A 61 -2.94 -15.96 8.97
CA TRP A 61 -2.94 -17.23 8.22
C TRP A 61 -1.73 -18.11 8.53
N ARG A 62 -0.68 -17.56 9.18
CA ARG A 62 0.54 -18.30 9.56
C ARG A 62 0.53 -18.79 10.99
N LEU A 63 -0.56 -18.59 11.73
CA LEU A 63 -0.70 -19.16 13.06
C LEU A 63 -0.72 -20.69 12.96
N PRO A 64 0.14 -21.39 13.73
CA PRO A 64 0.07 -22.84 13.86
C PRO A 64 -1.30 -23.28 14.37
N VAL A 65 -1.72 -24.48 13.98
CA VAL A 65 -3.03 -25.05 14.36
C VAL A 65 -3.17 -25.16 15.89
N GLU A 66 -2.07 -25.41 16.59
CA GLU A 66 -2.01 -25.51 18.05
C GLU A 66 -2.39 -24.18 18.72
N ILE A 67 -1.93 -23.06 18.15
CA ILE A 67 -2.26 -21.72 18.67
C ILE A 67 -3.72 -21.40 18.39
N LEU A 68 -4.23 -21.74 17.20
CA LEU A 68 -5.65 -21.59 16.87
C LEU A 68 -6.53 -22.40 17.84
N ASN A 69 -6.17 -23.64 18.13
CA ASN A 69 -6.87 -24.48 19.12
C ASN A 69 -6.89 -23.82 20.50
N GLN A 70 -5.76 -23.29 20.99
CA GLN A 70 -5.72 -22.60 22.29
C GLN A 70 -6.65 -21.39 22.31
N ILE A 71 -6.65 -20.58 21.25
CA ILE A 71 -7.57 -19.44 21.12
C ILE A 71 -9.02 -19.92 21.26
N PHE A 72 -9.42 -20.96 20.53
CA PHE A 72 -10.78 -21.49 20.59
C PHE A 72 -11.15 -22.05 21.97
N VAL A 73 -10.23 -22.77 22.63
CA VAL A 73 -10.43 -23.26 24.00
C VAL A 73 -10.65 -22.11 24.98
N HIS A 74 -9.86 -21.04 24.86
CA HIS A 74 -10.02 -19.86 25.72
C HIS A 74 -11.29 -19.04 25.44
N CYS A 75 -11.93 -19.23 24.29
CA CYS A 75 -13.23 -18.64 24.01
C CYS A 75 -14.40 -19.46 24.57
N LEU A 76 -14.18 -20.70 24.99
CA LEU A 76 -15.21 -21.49 25.64
C LEU A 76 -15.54 -20.90 27.02
N PRO A 77 -16.83 -20.83 27.39
CA PRO A 77 -17.21 -20.38 28.72
C PRO A 77 -16.78 -21.41 29.75
N GLU A 78 -16.53 -20.96 30.97
CA GLU A 78 -16.26 -21.84 32.12
C GLU A 78 -17.53 -22.52 32.66
N THR A 79 -18.70 -22.24 32.07
CA THR A 79 -20.00 -22.72 32.54
C THR A 79 -20.56 -23.84 31.66
N ASP A 80 -21.24 -24.80 32.29
CA ASP A 80 -21.89 -25.96 31.63
C ASP A 80 -23.07 -25.59 30.70
N HIS A 81 -23.35 -24.30 30.50
CA HIS A 81 -24.50 -23.81 29.73
C HIS A 81 -24.08 -23.02 28.49
N TRP A 82 -23.00 -23.45 27.86
CA TRP A 82 -22.60 -22.93 26.57
C TRP A 82 -23.70 -23.15 25.52
N ARG A 83 -24.09 -22.08 24.84
CA ARG A 83 -24.95 -22.15 23.66
C ARG A 83 -24.10 -21.79 22.45
N ILE A 84 -24.13 -22.66 21.44
CA ILE A 84 -23.48 -22.41 20.16
C ILE A 84 -24.26 -21.31 19.44
N SER A 85 -23.71 -20.09 19.42
CA SER A 85 -24.27 -18.94 18.70
C SER A 85 -23.31 -18.51 17.59
N PRO A 86 -23.80 -18.25 16.36
CA PRO A 86 -22.97 -17.74 15.27
C PRO A 86 -22.41 -16.32 15.52
N GLU A 87 -22.93 -15.63 16.54
CA GLU A 87 -22.49 -14.31 16.96
C GLU A 87 -21.55 -14.34 18.17
N GLU A 88 -21.24 -15.53 18.72
CA GLU A 88 -20.35 -15.69 19.88
C GLU A 88 -19.12 -16.54 19.54
N ALA A 89 -17.97 -16.22 20.14
CA ALA A 89 -16.75 -16.99 19.96
C ALA A 89 -16.84 -18.31 20.75
N PRO A 90 -16.39 -19.46 20.22
CA PRO A 90 -15.45 -19.56 19.10
C PRO A 90 -16.09 -19.60 17.71
N ILE A 91 -17.42 -19.72 17.58
CA ILE A 91 -18.09 -19.87 16.28
C ILE A 91 -17.97 -18.60 15.43
N LEU A 92 -18.07 -17.42 16.04
CA LEU A 92 -17.87 -16.14 15.36
C LEU A 92 -16.53 -16.09 14.60
N LEU A 93 -15.48 -16.67 15.19
CA LEU A 93 -14.12 -16.65 14.64
C LEU A 93 -13.97 -17.53 13.39
N THR A 94 -14.89 -18.48 13.16
CA THR A 94 -14.91 -19.28 11.91
C THR A 94 -15.22 -18.44 10.67
N LYS A 95 -15.83 -17.26 10.84
CA LYS A 95 -16.13 -16.32 9.75
C LYS A 95 -14.87 -15.61 9.20
N ILE A 96 -13.72 -15.72 9.88
CA ILE A 96 -12.47 -15.04 9.48
C ILE A 96 -11.87 -15.64 8.20
N CYS A 97 -11.68 -16.96 8.15
CA CYS A 97 -11.15 -17.65 6.97
C CYS A 97 -11.42 -19.17 6.99
N ARG A 98 -11.14 -19.83 5.87
CA ARG A 98 -11.33 -21.29 5.71
C ARG A 98 -10.55 -22.11 6.74
N GLN A 99 -9.29 -21.76 6.99
CA GLN A 99 -8.42 -22.47 7.93
C GLN A 99 -8.99 -22.45 9.35
N TRP A 100 -9.42 -21.28 9.85
CA TRP A 100 -9.99 -21.18 11.19
C TRP A 100 -11.26 -22.02 11.33
N ARG A 101 -12.11 -22.05 10.30
CA ARG A 101 -13.29 -22.93 10.26
C ARG A 101 -12.90 -24.41 10.24
N GLU A 102 -11.89 -24.81 9.47
CA GLU A 102 -11.41 -26.19 9.44
C GLU A 102 -10.90 -26.64 10.81
N VAL A 103 -10.20 -25.78 11.55
CA VAL A 103 -9.72 -26.10 12.90
C VAL A 103 -10.89 -26.33 13.86
N VAL A 104 -11.88 -25.43 13.89
CA VAL A 104 -13.07 -25.55 14.75
C VAL A 104 -13.90 -26.80 14.43
N VAL A 105 -14.11 -27.12 13.15
CA VAL A 105 -14.87 -28.31 12.76
C VAL A 105 -14.19 -29.60 13.24
N ASN A 106 -12.87 -29.63 13.26
CA ASN A 106 -12.08 -30.77 13.70
C ASN A 106 -11.79 -30.77 15.21
N MET A 107 -12.36 -29.85 15.98
CA MET A 107 -12.12 -29.71 17.42
C MET A 107 -13.25 -30.43 18.20
N PRO A 108 -12.98 -31.61 18.79
CA PRO A 108 -14.03 -32.42 19.43
C PRO A 108 -14.67 -31.77 20.65
N SER A 109 -13.96 -30.87 21.34
CA SER A 109 -14.46 -30.17 22.53
C SER A 109 -15.58 -29.15 22.25
N LEU A 110 -16.00 -29.00 21.00
CA LEU A 110 -17.07 -28.09 20.57
C LEU A 110 -18.38 -28.80 20.17
N TRP A 111 -18.37 -30.13 20.08
CA TRP A 111 -19.50 -30.98 19.71
C TRP A 111 -19.94 -31.83 20.91
#